data_AF-A0A6J8CK70-F1
#
_entry.id   AF-A0A6J8CK70-F1
#
_cell.length_a   1.000
_cell.length_b   1.000
_cell.length_c   1.000
_cell.angle_alpha   90.00
_cell.angle_beta   90.00
_cell.angle_gamma   90.00
#
_symmetry.space_group_name_H-M   'P 1'
#
loop_
_entity.id
_entity.type
_entity.pdbx_description
1 polymer ?
#
loop_
_entity_poly.entity_id
_entity_poly.type
_entity_poly.pdbx_seq_one_letter_code
_entity_poly.pdbx_strand_id
1 'polypeptide(L)'
;MASNSYCESCSEEGKPIAAIRFCSDCEERLCKEKNRNDNINESEKLESAVYEEVKNWKNHIIKQINTVVEKLEIDLSNCKKKNLDQVRKDNAKISELYDSVKEKEQELKFLKEHGSNNQLYLKLRKQRKGIKDVVKRVSEMTMSYKRTLLKFEKKAEIDLNSMGSIFEVKEACDIQYKPVKLQQAQVQLVRVESLLTLKKVKTNQLNLSDRLCLSDIAVTADNTLCLCNYDYGVCEIYVYRTYLDDLTYSSTLHLPSEPYGISILTGTDKAVVTLPHKSYVQFINTEHLKLDKTIRVGEGWYGITTTGDYIVVSNTKEIRILKKMGEILGTLQ
;
A
#
# COMPACT_ATOMS: atom_id res chain seq x y z
N MET A 1 -31.86 21.73 -94.77
CA MET A 1 -30.65 21.00 -94.33
C MET A 1 -30.89 20.60 -92.88
N ALA A 2 -31.31 19.36 -92.65
CA ALA A 2 -31.59 18.84 -91.31
C ALA A 2 -30.30 18.22 -90.76
N SER A 3 -29.81 18.73 -89.63
CA SER A 3 -28.67 18.17 -88.90
C SER A 3 -29.12 16.93 -88.15
N ASN A 4 -28.67 15.75 -88.58
CA ASN A 4 -28.87 14.52 -87.83
C ASN A 4 -27.90 14.53 -86.63
N SER A 5 -28.45 14.68 -85.43
CA SER A 5 -27.75 14.43 -84.16
C SER A 5 -27.74 12.93 -83.89
N TYR A 6 -26.54 12.36 -83.75
CA TYR A 6 -26.34 10.97 -83.35
C TYR A 6 -26.06 10.92 -81.84
N CYS A 7 -26.62 9.93 -81.15
CA CYS A 7 -26.26 9.62 -79.77
C CYS A 7 -25.07 8.65 -79.81
N GLU A 8 -23.96 8.98 -79.14
CA GLU A 8 -22.82 8.07 -79.01
C GLU A 8 -23.27 6.78 -78.29
N SER A 9 -22.96 5.64 -78.91
CA SER A 9 -23.49 4.32 -78.60
C SER A 9 -22.93 3.72 -77.30
N CYS A 10 -23.81 3.40 -76.35
CA CYS A 10 -23.50 2.50 -75.22
C CYS A 10 -23.60 1.00 -75.60
N SER A 11 -23.11 0.60 -76.77
CA SER A 11 -23.06 -0.82 -77.16
C SER A 11 -21.61 -1.25 -77.34
N GLU A 12 -21.18 -2.28 -76.61
CA GLU A 12 -19.80 -2.82 -76.62
C GLU A 12 -19.33 -3.35 -78.00
N GLU A 13 -20.16 -3.30 -79.05
CA GLU A 13 -19.82 -3.85 -80.38
C GLU A 13 -19.96 -2.85 -81.55
N GLY A 14 -19.87 -1.54 -81.31
CA GLY A 14 -19.52 -0.57 -82.36
C GLY A 14 -20.38 -0.52 -83.63
N LYS A 15 -21.65 -0.98 -83.58
CA LYS A 15 -22.60 -0.85 -84.71
C LYS A 15 -23.61 0.28 -84.44
N PRO A 16 -23.70 1.31 -85.30
CA PRO A 16 -24.68 2.38 -85.12
C PRO A 16 -26.10 1.85 -85.39
N ILE A 17 -26.96 1.93 -84.38
CA ILE A 17 -28.38 1.59 -84.49
C ILE A 17 -29.14 2.85 -84.90
N ALA A 18 -29.96 2.76 -85.96
CA ALA A 18 -30.82 3.87 -86.39
C ALA A 18 -31.82 4.22 -85.28
N ALA A 19 -31.86 5.50 -84.89
CA ALA A 19 -32.75 6.01 -83.86
C ALA A 19 -34.22 5.99 -84.33
N ILE A 20 -34.84 4.81 -84.24
CA ILE A 20 -36.28 4.63 -84.43
C ILE A 20 -36.91 4.77 -83.04
N ARG A 21 -37.47 5.97 -82.81
CA ARG A 21 -38.25 6.40 -81.64
C ARG A 21 -37.40 6.80 -80.42
N PHE A 22 -37.67 8.02 -79.95
CA PHE A 22 -37.27 8.54 -78.65
C PHE A 22 -37.46 7.46 -77.58
N CYS A 23 -36.35 6.94 -77.05
CA CYS A 23 -36.36 6.01 -75.95
C CYS A 23 -36.51 6.82 -74.67
N SER A 24 -37.75 6.98 -74.18
CA SER A 24 -38.06 7.57 -72.86
C SER A 24 -37.27 6.89 -71.74
N ASP A 25 -36.86 5.65 -71.95
CA ASP A 25 -36.19 4.82 -70.95
C ASP A 25 -34.67 5.05 -70.90
N CYS A 26 -34.08 5.67 -71.95
CA CYS A 26 -32.64 5.92 -72.00
C CYS A 26 -32.25 7.21 -71.27
N GLU A 27 -33.06 8.27 -71.38
CA GLU A 27 -32.90 9.50 -70.57
C GLU A 27 -33.08 9.21 -69.08
N GLU A 28 -34.01 8.32 -68.72
CA GLU A 28 -34.27 7.96 -67.33
C GLU A 28 -33.09 7.22 -66.68
N ARG A 29 -32.39 6.36 -67.43
CA ARG A 29 -31.25 5.58 -66.93
C ARG A 29 -30.01 6.44 -66.73
N LEU A 30 -29.69 7.32 -67.69
CA LEU A 30 -28.57 8.26 -67.59
C LEU A 30 -28.81 9.34 -66.52
N CYS A 31 -30.05 9.81 -66.33
CA CYS A 31 -30.40 10.68 -65.21
C CYS A 31 -30.28 9.97 -63.84
N LYS A 32 -30.66 8.68 -63.75
CA LYS A 32 -30.51 7.89 -62.51
C LYS A 32 -29.04 7.63 -62.16
N GLU A 33 -28.16 7.41 -63.13
CA GLU A 33 -26.72 7.23 -62.89
C GLU A 33 -26.02 8.54 -62.51
N LYS A 34 -26.37 9.66 -63.17
CA LYS A 34 -25.86 10.98 -62.80
C LYS A 34 -26.26 11.37 -61.37
N ASN A 35 -27.53 11.18 -61.01
CA ASN A 35 -28.00 11.43 -59.64
C ASN A 35 -27.34 10.52 -58.61
N ARG A 36 -26.99 9.27 -58.97
CA ARG A 36 -26.24 8.37 -58.07
C ARG A 36 -24.80 8.84 -57.86
N ASN A 37 -24.11 9.24 -58.92
CA ASN A 37 -22.73 9.72 -58.83
C ASN A 37 -22.65 11.06 -58.08
N ASP A 38 -23.63 11.96 -58.28
CA ASP A 38 -23.73 13.22 -57.54
C ASP A 38 -23.99 12.95 -56.04
N ASN A 39 -24.87 12.01 -55.70
CA ASN A 39 -25.12 11.61 -54.31
C ASN A 39 -23.91 10.93 -53.64
N ILE A 40 -23.15 10.11 -54.37
CA ILE A 40 -21.91 9.48 -53.86
C ILE A 40 -20.87 10.57 -53.58
N ASN A 41 -20.67 11.51 -54.51
CA ASN A 41 -19.74 12.63 -54.34
C ASN A 41 -20.14 13.55 -53.17
N GLU A 42 -21.44 13.78 -52.94
CA GLU A 42 -21.93 14.52 -51.77
C GLU A 42 -21.72 13.76 -50.46
N SER A 43 -21.91 12.44 -50.46
CA SER A 43 -21.65 11.58 -49.29
C SER A 43 -20.17 11.61 -48.90
N GLU A 44 -19.26 11.46 -49.86
CA GLU A 44 -17.80 11.49 -49.60
C GLU A 44 -17.34 12.85 -49.08
N LYS A 45 -17.93 13.95 -49.58
CA LYS A 45 -17.70 15.31 -49.07
C LYS A 45 -18.20 15.47 -47.64
N LEU A 46 -19.39 14.96 -47.34
CA LEU A 46 -19.97 15.02 -46.00
C LEU A 46 -19.16 14.20 -45.01
N GLU A 47 -18.75 12.98 -45.37
CA GLU A 47 -17.87 12.14 -44.56
C GLU A 47 -16.53 12.84 -44.27
N SER A 48 -15.92 13.45 -45.29
CA SER A 48 -14.69 14.22 -45.13
C SER A 48 -14.86 15.42 -44.19
N ALA A 49 -15.98 16.13 -44.29
CA ALA A 49 -16.30 17.26 -43.41
C ALA A 49 -16.51 16.82 -41.96
N VAL A 50 -17.30 15.76 -41.73
CA VAL A 50 -17.53 15.18 -40.40
C VAL A 50 -16.21 14.69 -39.79
N TYR A 51 -15.35 14.06 -40.58
CA TYR A 51 -14.04 13.59 -40.10
C TYR A 51 -13.15 14.76 -39.64
N GLU A 52 -13.07 15.84 -40.41
CA GLU A 52 -12.29 17.02 -40.00
C GLU A 52 -12.92 17.74 -38.80
N GLU A 53 -14.25 17.80 -38.68
CA GLU A 53 -14.92 18.32 -37.48
C GLU A 53 -14.59 17.50 -36.22
N VAL A 54 -14.69 16.17 -36.30
CA VAL A 54 -14.36 15.26 -35.18
C VAL A 54 -12.89 15.39 -34.80
N LYS A 55 -11.99 15.49 -35.78
CA LYS A 55 -10.55 15.69 -35.56
C LYS A 55 -10.25 17.04 -34.91
N ASN A 56 -10.90 18.11 -35.34
CA ASN A 56 -10.77 19.43 -34.74
C ASN A 56 -11.29 19.44 -33.30
N TRP A 57 -12.43 18.82 -33.05
CA TRP A 57 -13.00 18.66 -31.71
C TRP A 57 -12.07 17.85 -30.79
N LYS A 58 -11.54 16.72 -31.27
CA LYS A 58 -10.55 15.91 -30.53
C LYS A 58 -9.31 16.73 -30.17
N ASN A 59 -8.76 17.49 -31.12
CA ASN A 59 -7.58 18.34 -30.88
C ASN A 59 -7.89 19.44 -29.85
N HIS A 60 -9.08 20.02 -29.91
CA HIS A 60 -9.54 21.01 -28.93
C HIS A 60 -9.61 20.42 -27.52
N ILE A 61 -10.21 19.24 -27.35
CA ILE A 61 -10.28 18.55 -26.06
C ILE A 61 -8.90 18.19 -25.52
N ILE A 62 -8.02 17.64 -26.37
CA ILE A 62 -6.65 17.30 -25.97
C ILE A 62 -5.92 18.55 -25.46
N LYS A 63 -6.07 19.68 -26.15
CA LYS A 63 -5.47 20.96 -25.73
C LYS A 63 -5.99 21.40 -24.37
N GLN A 64 -7.31 21.33 -24.13
CA GLN A 64 -7.90 21.67 -22.85
C GLN A 64 -7.40 20.75 -21.72
N ILE A 65 -7.34 19.44 -21.95
CA ILE A 65 -6.80 18.46 -20.99
C ILE A 65 -5.36 18.83 -20.63
N ASN A 66 -4.50 19.10 -21.62
CA ASN A 66 -3.10 19.44 -21.37
C ASN A 66 -2.97 20.73 -20.55
N THR A 67 -3.79 21.76 -20.82
CA THR A 67 -3.79 23.00 -20.02
C THR A 67 -4.19 22.75 -18.56
N VAL A 68 -5.18 21.88 -18.31
CA VAL A 68 -5.58 21.51 -16.94
C VAL A 68 -4.47 20.73 -16.23
N VAL A 69 -3.82 19.80 -16.93
CA VAL A 69 -2.69 19.03 -16.39
C VAL A 69 -1.54 19.96 -16.00
N GLU A 70 -1.12 20.86 -16.89
CA GLU A 70 -0.04 21.83 -16.60
C GLU A 70 -0.37 22.70 -15.37
N LYS A 71 -1.63 23.16 -15.25
CA LYS A 71 -2.07 23.94 -14.08
C LYS A 71 -2.00 23.12 -12.80
N LEU A 72 -2.46 21.87 -12.82
CA LEU A 72 -2.40 20.97 -11.67
C LEU A 72 -0.97 20.65 -11.26
N GLU A 73 -0.05 20.49 -12.22
CA GLU A 73 1.37 20.28 -11.95
C GLU A 73 2.01 21.48 -11.25
N ILE A 74 1.71 22.71 -11.71
CA ILE A 74 2.17 23.95 -11.08
C ILE A 74 1.64 24.06 -9.66
N ASP A 75 0.33 23.85 -9.45
CA ASP A 75 -0.29 23.95 -8.13
C ASP A 75 0.26 22.88 -7.16
N LEU A 76 0.50 21.66 -7.64
CA LEU A 76 1.11 20.58 -6.87
C LEU A 76 2.55 20.92 -6.47
N SER A 77 3.34 21.45 -7.40
CA SER A 77 4.73 21.87 -7.15
C SER A 77 4.78 23.00 -6.10
N ASN A 78 3.90 23.99 -6.21
CA ASN A 78 3.77 25.08 -5.25
C ASN A 78 3.36 24.59 -3.87
N CYS A 79 2.40 23.68 -3.78
CA CYS A 79 1.97 23.08 -2.50
C CYS A 79 3.09 22.26 -1.86
N LYS A 80 3.80 21.43 -2.66
CA LYS A 80 4.96 20.65 -2.20
C LYS A 80 6.05 21.55 -1.64
N LYS A 81 6.36 22.67 -2.32
CA LYS A 81 7.37 23.63 -1.86
C LYS A 81 6.98 24.29 -0.54
N LYS A 82 5.74 24.77 -0.41
CA LYS A 82 5.22 25.36 0.84
C LYS A 82 5.29 24.37 2.01
N ASN A 83 4.91 23.12 1.79
CA ASN A 83 4.98 22.07 2.81
C ASN A 83 6.42 21.73 3.19
N LEU A 84 7.34 21.63 2.22
CA LEU A 84 8.76 21.40 2.50
C LEU A 84 9.38 22.53 3.31
N ASP A 85 9.04 23.79 2.99
CA ASP A 85 9.54 24.95 3.74
C ASP A 85 9.01 24.95 5.19
N GLN A 86 7.76 24.56 5.40
CA GLN A 86 7.18 24.40 6.73
C GLN A 86 7.85 23.26 7.51
N VAL A 87 8.04 22.09 6.89
CA VAL A 87 8.74 20.94 7.49
C VAL A 87 10.17 21.33 7.90
N ARG A 88 10.89 22.09 7.06
CA ARG A 88 12.24 22.56 7.39
C ARG A 88 12.26 23.51 8.59
N LYS A 89 11.31 24.45 8.66
CA LYS A 89 11.16 25.36 9.81
C LYS A 89 10.85 24.59 11.10
N ASP A 90 9.98 23.60 11.02
CA ASP A 90 9.60 22.80 12.19
C ASP A 90 10.73 21.87 12.62
N ASN A 91 11.49 21.28 11.68
CA ASN A 91 12.69 20.51 12.00
C ASN A 91 13.76 21.36 12.70
N ALA A 92 13.99 22.60 12.26
CA ALA A 92 14.92 23.51 12.93
C ALA A 92 14.50 23.76 14.39
N LYS A 93 13.22 24.06 14.63
CA LYS A 93 12.67 24.23 15.99
C LYS A 93 12.75 22.96 16.84
N ILE A 94 12.50 21.79 16.25
CA ILE A 94 12.64 20.51 16.96
C ILE A 94 14.10 20.28 17.36
N SER A 95 15.06 20.61 16.49
CA SER A 95 16.49 20.53 16.81
C SER A 95 16.86 21.44 17.98
N GLU A 96 16.39 22.69 17.99
CA GLU A 96 16.60 23.62 19.12
C GLU A 96 16.01 23.07 20.43
N LEU A 97 14.82 22.47 20.39
CA LEU A 97 14.21 21.84 21.56
C LEU A 97 14.98 20.60 22.03
N TYR A 98 15.56 19.84 21.11
CA TYR A 98 16.38 18.66 21.42
C TYR A 98 17.68 19.07 22.11
N ASP A 99 18.40 20.05 21.57
CA ASP A 99 19.62 20.60 22.19
C ASP A 99 19.29 21.20 23.58
N SER A 100 18.16 21.92 23.64
CA SER A 100 17.33 22.19 24.82
C SER A 100 17.42 21.14 25.94
N VAL A 101 16.92 19.95 25.59
CA VAL A 101 16.75 18.82 26.52
C VAL A 101 18.10 18.18 26.84
N LYS A 102 18.99 18.08 25.85
CA LYS A 102 20.31 17.46 25.99
C LYS A 102 21.20 18.24 26.97
N GLU A 103 21.21 19.56 26.89
CA GLU A 103 21.93 20.43 27.84
C GLU A 103 21.43 20.20 29.28
N LYS A 104 20.10 20.12 29.46
CA LYS A 104 19.49 19.86 30.77
C LYS A 104 19.80 18.46 31.29
N GLU A 105 19.89 17.46 30.41
CA GLU A 105 20.29 16.11 30.77
C GLU A 105 21.76 16.07 31.25
N GLN A 106 22.66 16.75 30.54
CA GLN A 106 24.06 16.86 30.94
C GLN A 106 24.22 17.55 32.30
N GLU A 107 23.48 18.62 32.54
CA GLU A 107 23.47 19.30 33.84
C GLU A 107 22.99 18.36 34.98
N LEU A 108 21.97 17.55 34.72
CA LEU A 108 21.48 16.57 35.70
C LEU A 108 22.48 15.43 35.94
N LYS A 109 23.21 14.98 34.91
CA LYS A 109 24.30 14.00 35.05
C LYS A 109 25.43 14.56 35.91
N PHE A 110 25.87 15.77 35.63
CA PHE A 110 26.89 16.45 36.43
C PHE A 110 26.48 16.58 37.90
N LEU A 111 25.24 17.02 38.18
CA LEU A 111 24.73 17.12 39.56
C LEU A 111 24.60 15.76 40.25
N LYS A 112 24.37 14.67 39.50
CA LYS A 112 24.32 13.32 40.05
C LYS A 112 25.71 12.83 40.46
N GLU A 113 26.75 13.20 39.71
CA GLU A 113 28.13 12.77 39.95
C GLU A 113 28.86 13.64 40.99
N HIS A 114 28.56 14.94 41.03
CA HIS A 114 29.33 15.91 41.81
C HIS A 114 28.48 16.77 42.76
N GLY A 115 27.15 16.72 42.67
CA GLY A 115 26.24 17.53 43.48
C GLY A 115 25.70 16.83 44.72
N SER A 116 25.08 17.60 45.61
CA SER A 116 24.30 17.03 46.72
C SER A 116 22.93 16.53 46.26
N ASN A 117 22.38 15.53 46.95
CA ASN A 117 21.04 15.02 46.69
C ASN A 117 19.97 16.12 46.72
N ASN A 118 20.15 17.14 47.57
CA ASN A 118 19.23 18.28 47.67
C ASN A 118 19.28 19.18 46.42
N GLN A 119 20.48 19.47 45.90
CA GLN A 119 20.63 20.24 44.65
C GLN A 119 20.03 19.48 43.46
N LEU A 120 20.27 18.17 43.36
CA LEU A 120 19.70 17.33 42.33
C LEU A 120 18.16 17.32 42.40
N TYR A 121 17.58 17.17 43.60
CA TYR A 121 16.13 17.18 43.80
C TYR A 121 15.49 18.52 43.37
N LEU A 122 16.04 19.65 43.81
CA LEU A 122 15.55 20.98 43.44
C LEU A 122 15.64 21.20 41.93
N LYS A 123 16.73 20.77 41.30
CA LYS A 123 16.92 20.92 39.85
C LYS A 123 15.94 20.03 39.06
N LEU A 124 15.76 18.77 39.45
CA LEU A 124 14.77 17.87 38.85
C LEU A 124 13.36 18.44 38.92
N ARG A 125 12.97 19.01 40.07
CA ARG A 125 11.65 19.62 40.25
C ARG A 125 11.44 20.83 39.33
N LYS A 126 12.46 21.68 39.17
CA LYS A 126 12.44 22.82 38.24
C LYS A 126 12.35 22.36 36.77
N GLN A 127 13.15 21.36 36.40
CA GLN A 127 13.19 20.87 35.01
C GLN A 127 11.93 20.10 34.60
N ARG A 128 11.23 19.45 35.54
CA ARG A 128 9.98 18.72 35.26
C ARG A 128 8.91 19.60 34.61
N LYS A 129 8.82 20.88 34.96
CA LYS A 129 7.90 21.83 34.31
C LYS A 129 8.35 22.11 32.87
N GLY A 130 9.63 22.42 32.68
CA GLY A 130 10.18 22.70 31.35
C GLY A 130 10.08 21.51 30.39
N ILE A 131 10.25 20.27 30.85
CA ILE A 131 10.09 19.07 30.02
C ILE A 131 8.63 18.92 29.55
N LYS A 132 7.64 19.17 30.43
CA LYS A 132 6.22 19.14 30.03
C LYS A 132 5.91 20.17 28.94
N ASP A 133 6.49 21.36 29.04
CA ASP A 133 6.28 22.42 28.05
C ASP A 133 6.90 22.06 26.70
N VAL A 134 8.10 21.46 26.69
CA VAL A 134 8.76 20.97 25.46
C VAL A 134 7.92 19.88 24.80
N VAL A 135 7.45 18.90 25.58
CA VAL A 135 6.59 17.82 25.10
C VAL A 135 5.33 18.38 24.45
N LYS A 136 4.64 19.30 25.13
CA LYS A 136 3.44 19.94 24.62
C LYS A 136 3.70 20.63 23.27
N ARG A 137 4.81 21.38 23.16
CA ARG A 137 5.18 22.07 21.91
C ARG A 137 5.47 21.09 20.76
N VAL A 138 6.18 20.00 21.04
CA VAL A 138 6.45 18.96 20.02
C VAL A 138 5.15 18.30 19.56
N SER A 139 4.23 17.98 20.49
CA SER A 139 2.91 17.45 20.14
C SER A 139 2.08 18.45 19.31
N GLU A 140 2.08 19.74 19.66
CA GLU A 140 1.39 20.78 18.89
C GLU A 140 1.95 20.91 17.46
N MET A 141 3.28 20.88 17.32
CA MET A 141 3.94 20.94 16.00
C MET A 141 3.58 19.72 15.16
N THR A 142 3.54 18.54 15.77
CA THR A 142 3.31 17.29 15.04
C THR A 142 1.85 17.06 14.67
N MET A 143 0.92 17.57 15.47
CA MET A 143 -0.50 17.67 15.09
C MET A 143 -0.77 18.70 13.97
N SER A 144 0.17 19.62 13.71
CA SER A 144 0.01 20.66 12.69
C SER A 144 0.43 20.22 11.28
N TYR A 145 1.04 19.03 11.14
CA TYR A 145 1.44 18.51 9.83
C TYR A 145 0.22 18.28 8.94
N LYS A 146 0.30 18.83 7.74
CA LYS A 146 -0.73 18.66 6.70
C LYS A 146 -0.23 17.71 5.62
N ARG A 147 -1.13 16.86 5.16
CA ARG A 147 -0.94 16.05 3.95
C ARG A 147 -1.68 16.72 2.79
N THR A 148 -1.01 16.86 1.65
CA THR A 148 -1.66 17.29 0.41
C THR A 148 -2.31 16.08 -0.25
N LEU A 149 -3.61 16.18 -0.53
CA LEU A 149 -4.35 15.18 -1.28
C LEU A 149 -4.91 15.80 -2.57
N LEU A 150 -4.77 15.07 -3.66
CA LEU A 150 -5.43 15.35 -4.93
C LEU A 150 -6.77 14.61 -4.93
N LYS A 151 -7.88 15.35 -5.02
CA LYS A 151 -9.21 14.76 -5.14
C LYS A 151 -9.83 15.17 -6.47
N PHE A 152 -10.25 14.17 -7.24
CA PHE A 152 -11.02 14.36 -8.46
C PHE A 152 -12.50 14.20 -8.12
N GLU A 153 -13.31 15.21 -8.41
CA GLU A 153 -14.76 15.15 -8.22
C GLU A 153 -15.40 14.51 -9.45
N LYS A 154 -16.16 13.43 -9.24
CA LYS A 154 -16.90 12.76 -10.31
C LYS A 154 -18.21 13.52 -10.54
N LYS A 155 -18.23 14.47 -11.48
CA LYS A 155 -19.47 15.12 -11.95
C LYS A 155 -20.05 14.37 -13.16
N ALA A 156 -21.38 14.40 -13.29
CA ALA A 156 -22.13 13.73 -14.36
C ALA A 156 -21.95 14.38 -15.74
N GLU A 157 -21.58 15.66 -15.77
CA GLU A 157 -21.19 16.39 -16.97
C GLU A 157 -19.70 16.73 -16.89
N ILE A 158 -18.96 16.47 -17.96
CA ILE A 158 -17.53 16.74 -18.07
C ILE A 158 -17.34 18.25 -18.27
N ASP A 159 -17.41 19.02 -17.19
CA ASP A 159 -16.85 20.37 -17.17
C ASP A 159 -15.33 20.25 -16.96
N LEU A 160 -14.59 20.26 -18.07
CA LEU A 160 -13.12 20.17 -18.08
C LEU A 160 -12.45 21.27 -17.24
N ASN A 161 -13.13 22.39 -16.96
CA ASN A 161 -12.59 23.47 -16.15
C ASN A 161 -12.63 23.20 -14.64
N SER A 162 -13.33 22.16 -14.17
CA SER A 162 -13.50 21.86 -12.73
C SER A 162 -13.10 20.45 -12.29
N MET A 163 -12.30 19.72 -13.09
CA MET A 163 -12.04 18.28 -12.88
C MET A 163 -11.18 17.88 -11.67
N GLY A 164 -10.51 18.82 -10.98
CA GLY A 164 -9.70 18.49 -9.81
C GLY A 164 -9.43 19.69 -8.94
N SER A 165 -9.47 19.48 -7.63
CA SER A 165 -9.05 20.47 -6.64
C SER A 165 -8.05 19.84 -5.69
N ILE A 166 -7.00 20.60 -5.38
CA ILE A 166 -5.99 20.22 -4.40
C ILE A 166 -6.49 20.67 -3.03
N PHE A 167 -6.57 19.75 -2.08
CA PHE A 167 -6.92 20.07 -0.70
C PHE A 167 -5.78 19.67 0.22
N GLU A 168 -5.53 20.50 1.23
CA GLU A 168 -4.66 20.14 2.35
C GLU A 168 -5.53 19.55 3.46
N VAL A 169 -5.26 18.30 3.84
CA VAL A 169 -5.89 17.66 4.99
C VAL A 169 -4.93 17.72 6.18
N LYS A 170 -5.43 18.22 7.31
CA LYS A 170 -4.71 18.14 8.59
C LYS A 170 -4.93 16.73 9.14
N GLU A 171 -3.87 15.95 9.30
CA GLU A 171 -3.93 14.70 10.05
C GLU A 171 -3.20 14.90 11.37
N ALA A 172 -3.87 14.61 12.48
CA ALA A 172 -3.27 14.68 13.80
C ALA A 172 -2.27 13.52 13.95
N CYS A 173 -0.98 13.83 13.95
CA CYS A 173 0.05 12.87 14.33
C CYS A 173 0.02 12.75 15.87
N ASP A 174 -0.47 11.63 16.39
CA ASP A 174 -0.66 11.42 17.83
C ASP A 174 0.70 11.07 18.48
N ILE A 175 1.52 12.09 18.79
CA ILE A 175 2.75 11.89 19.57
C ILE A 175 2.37 11.73 21.04
N GLN A 176 2.13 10.49 21.43
CA GLN A 176 1.90 10.13 22.83
C GLN A 176 3.23 10.14 23.61
N TYR A 177 3.46 11.20 24.38
CA TYR A 177 4.50 11.21 25.40
C TYR A 177 4.15 10.22 26.51
N LYS A 178 4.89 9.11 26.59
CA LYS A 178 4.81 8.19 27.74
C LYS A 178 5.63 8.77 28.91
N PRO A 179 5.00 9.29 29.98
CA PRO A 179 5.75 9.76 31.14
C PRO A 179 6.52 8.61 31.78
N VAL A 180 7.73 8.89 32.29
CA VAL A 180 8.66 7.93 32.93
C VAL A 180 8.18 7.47 34.33
N LYS A 181 6.87 7.33 34.57
CA LYS A 181 6.35 6.75 35.81
C LYS A 181 5.32 5.67 35.52
N LEU A 182 5.65 4.48 36.02
CA LEU A 182 4.93 3.20 35.94
C LEU A 182 4.98 2.49 34.57
N GLN A 183 6.08 1.76 34.37
CA GLN A 183 6.08 0.51 33.60
C GLN A 183 5.24 -0.54 34.36
N GLN A 184 3.92 -0.40 34.35
CA GLN A 184 3.02 -1.52 34.56
C GLN A 184 1.92 -1.44 33.50
N ALA A 185 1.96 -2.43 32.61
CA ALA A 185 0.92 -2.90 31.70
C ALA A 185 -0.03 -1.84 31.13
N GLN A 186 0.31 -1.28 29.96
CA GLN A 186 -0.72 -0.85 29.02
C GLN A 186 -0.42 -1.37 27.61
N VAL A 187 -1.38 -2.16 27.16
CA VAL A 187 -1.56 -2.76 25.85
C VAL A 187 -1.50 -1.66 24.78
N GLN A 188 -0.58 -1.79 23.82
CA GLN A 188 -0.62 -1.00 22.60
C GLN A 188 -1.75 -1.52 21.71
N LEU A 189 -2.79 -0.71 21.51
CA LEU A 189 -3.67 -0.86 20.36
C LEU A 189 -2.87 -0.43 19.13
N VAL A 190 -2.44 -1.40 18.34
CA VAL A 190 -1.87 -1.19 17.01
C VAL A 190 -3.00 -0.63 16.14
N ARG A 191 -2.92 0.64 15.75
CA ARG A 191 -3.71 1.17 14.64
C ARG A 191 -3.09 0.63 13.36
N VAL A 192 -3.84 -0.20 12.66
CA VAL A 192 -3.54 -0.65 11.30
C VAL A 192 -3.58 0.57 10.39
N GLU A 193 -2.41 1.15 10.12
CA GLU A 193 -2.26 2.09 9.00
C GLU A 193 -2.67 1.36 7.73
N SER A 194 -3.41 2.08 6.88
CA SER A 194 -4.02 1.64 5.62
C SER A 194 -3.35 0.40 5.04
N LEU A 195 -4.13 -0.69 4.93
CA LEU A 195 -3.81 -1.86 4.12
C LEU A 195 -3.15 -1.39 2.82
N LEU A 196 -1.82 -1.48 2.78
CA LEU A 196 -1.06 -1.42 1.55
C LEU A 196 -1.76 -2.42 0.65
N THR A 197 -2.26 -1.94 -0.49
CA THR A 197 -2.70 -2.81 -1.57
C THR A 197 -1.54 -3.76 -1.80
N LEU A 198 -1.67 -5.00 -1.34
CA LEU A 198 -0.68 -6.06 -1.53
C LEU A 198 -0.43 -6.10 -3.03
N LYS A 199 0.66 -5.47 -3.48
CA LYS A 199 1.15 -5.68 -4.84
C LYS A 199 1.25 -7.18 -4.95
N LYS A 200 0.55 -7.78 -5.92
CA LYS A 200 0.69 -9.20 -6.24
C LYS A 200 2.18 -9.47 -6.33
N VAL A 201 2.75 -10.05 -5.28
CA VAL A 201 4.10 -10.60 -5.32
C VAL A 201 4.02 -11.63 -6.42
N LYS A 202 4.85 -11.48 -7.45
CA LYS A 202 5.01 -12.52 -8.46
C LYS A 202 5.57 -13.71 -7.69
N THR A 203 4.70 -14.60 -7.24
CA THR A 203 5.09 -15.89 -6.69
C THR A 203 5.66 -16.67 -7.88
N ASN A 204 6.95 -16.46 -8.16
CA ASN A 204 7.75 -17.53 -8.71
C ASN A 204 7.51 -18.70 -7.75
N GLN A 205 6.85 -19.73 -8.27
CA GLN A 205 6.24 -20.82 -7.50
C GLN A 205 7.14 -21.17 -6.32
N LEU A 206 6.63 -20.94 -5.11
CA LEU A 206 7.22 -21.53 -3.91
C LEU A 206 7.27 -23.02 -4.22
N ASN A 207 8.48 -23.56 -4.46
CA ASN A 207 8.71 -24.94 -4.86
C ASN A 207 8.58 -25.84 -3.62
N LEU A 208 7.41 -25.71 -3.00
CA LEU A 208 6.92 -26.47 -1.88
C LEU A 208 6.49 -27.79 -2.50
N SER A 209 7.15 -28.89 -2.14
CA SER A 209 6.78 -30.23 -2.59
C SER A 209 5.28 -30.49 -2.37
N ASP A 210 4.67 -31.35 -3.18
CA ASP A 210 3.23 -31.64 -3.20
C ASP A 210 2.65 -32.22 -1.88
N ARG A 211 3.43 -32.28 -0.79
CA ARG A 211 3.07 -32.88 0.51
C ARG A 211 3.21 -31.94 1.70
N LEU A 212 3.22 -30.62 1.49
CA LEU A 212 3.35 -29.67 2.58
C LEU A 212 2.02 -29.43 3.30
N CYS A 213 1.91 -29.93 4.52
CA CYS A 213 0.80 -29.68 5.42
C CYS A 213 1.15 -28.48 6.31
N LEU A 214 1.00 -27.26 5.76
CA LEU A 214 1.26 -26.05 6.53
C LEU A 214 0.21 -25.88 7.63
N SER A 215 0.66 -25.87 8.88
CA SER A 215 -0.21 -25.75 10.06
C SER A 215 -0.35 -24.32 10.56
N ASP A 216 0.70 -23.51 10.42
CA ASP A 216 0.71 -22.12 10.87
C ASP A 216 1.83 -21.29 10.20
N ILE A 217 1.70 -19.97 10.30
CA ILE A 217 2.53 -18.97 9.64
C ILE A 217 2.86 -17.82 10.60
N ALA A 218 4.12 -17.40 10.61
CA ALA A 218 4.56 -16.24 11.38
C ALA A 218 5.49 -15.35 10.57
N VAL A 219 5.37 -14.03 10.76
CA VAL A 219 6.24 -13.03 10.11
C VAL A 219 6.92 -12.21 11.20
N THR A 220 8.24 -12.14 11.15
CA THR A 220 9.07 -11.33 12.06
C THR A 220 9.12 -9.87 11.61
N ALA A 221 9.62 -8.99 12.48
CA ALA A 221 9.73 -7.56 12.20
C ALA A 221 10.71 -7.22 11.05
N ASP A 222 11.69 -8.10 10.78
CA ASP A 222 12.61 -8.00 9.64
C ASP A 222 12.06 -8.64 8.35
N ASN A 223 10.74 -8.91 8.30
CA ASN A 223 10.04 -9.54 7.18
C ASN A 223 10.56 -10.96 6.84
N THR A 224 11.07 -11.68 7.85
CA THR A 224 11.34 -13.12 7.73
C THR A 224 10.02 -13.87 7.93
N LEU A 225 9.66 -14.67 6.94
CA LEU A 225 8.49 -15.55 6.92
C LEU A 225 8.87 -16.94 7.41
N CYS A 226 8.22 -17.41 8.46
CA CYS A 226 8.37 -18.75 9.01
C CYS A 226 7.09 -19.56 8.75
N LEU A 227 7.22 -20.75 8.19
CA LEU A 227 6.13 -21.66 7.89
C LEU A 227 6.29 -22.96 8.67
N CYS A 228 5.31 -23.29 9.52
CA CYS A 228 5.28 -24.56 10.24
C CYS A 228 4.74 -25.66 9.34
N ASN A 229 5.47 -26.77 9.25
CA ASN A 229 5.04 -27.95 8.51
C ASN A 229 4.62 -29.05 9.49
N TYR A 230 3.32 -29.32 9.53
CA TYR A 230 2.73 -30.40 10.30
C TYR A 230 2.38 -31.56 9.36
N ASP A 231 3.41 -32.18 8.78
CA ASP A 231 3.28 -33.48 8.12
C ASP A 231 3.83 -34.57 9.05
N TYR A 232 3.22 -35.75 9.05
CA TYR A 232 3.60 -36.83 9.95
C TYR A 232 5.06 -37.24 9.71
N GLY A 233 5.90 -37.09 10.73
CA GLY A 233 7.34 -37.35 10.63
C GLY A 233 8.17 -36.19 10.07
N VAL A 234 7.56 -35.08 9.65
CA VAL A 234 8.28 -33.87 9.23
C VAL A 234 8.34 -32.89 10.39
N CYS A 235 9.52 -32.73 10.95
CA CYS A 235 9.76 -31.87 12.12
C CYS A 235 10.46 -30.59 11.66
N GLU A 236 9.83 -29.78 10.82
CA GLU A 236 10.51 -28.68 10.11
C GLU A 236 9.76 -27.35 10.17
N ILE A 237 10.51 -26.26 10.22
CA ILE A 237 10.04 -24.91 9.92
C ILE A 237 10.81 -24.39 8.71
N TYR A 238 10.09 -24.00 7.67
CA TYR A 238 10.70 -23.35 6.52
C TYR A 238 10.81 -21.86 6.75
N VAL A 239 11.99 -21.30 6.45
CA VAL A 239 12.30 -19.90 6.66
C VAL A 239 12.57 -19.26 5.31
N TYR A 240 11.77 -18.24 5.01
CA TYR A 240 11.89 -17.41 3.82
C TYR A 240 12.21 -15.99 4.24
N ARG A 241 13.13 -15.33 3.53
CA ARG A 241 13.47 -13.92 3.77
C ARG A 241 13.04 -13.10 2.57
N THR A 242 12.46 -11.94 2.83
CA THR A 242 12.21 -10.96 1.76
C THR A 242 13.47 -10.14 1.51
N TYR A 243 13.93 -10.12 0.26
CA TYR A 243 15.00 -9.23 -0.17
C TYR A 243 14.52 -8.48 -1.42
N LEU A 244 14.55 -7.14 -1.38
CA LEU A 244 14.14 -6.28 -2.50
C LEU A 244 12.76 -6.65 -3.10
N ASP A 245 11.76 -6.84 -2.23
CA ASP A 245 10.38 -7.24 -2.57
C ASP A 245 10.21 -8.68 -3.12
N ASP A 246 11.27 -9.48 -3.22
CA ASP A 246 11.20 -10.88 -3.60
C ASP A 246 11.33 -11.81 -2.38
N LEU A 247 10.46 -12.83 -2.32
CA LEU A 247 10.50 -13.85 -1.27
C LEU A 247 11.50 -14.94 -1.66
N THR A 248 12.57 -15.09 -0.89
CA THR A 248 13.63 -16.06 -1.14
C THR A 248 13.65 -17.13 -0.05
N TYR A 249 13.71 -18.40 -0.45
CA TYR A 249 13.96 -19.48 0.50
C TYR A 249 15.33 -19.27 1.14
N SER A 250 15.37 -19.23 2.47
CA SER A 250 16.60 -19.01 3.21
C SER A 250 17.15 -20.33 3.75
N SER A 251 16.34 -21.08 4.51
CA SER A 251 16.78 -22.32 5.17
C SER A 251 15.61 -23.08 5.80
N THR A 252 15.92 -24.26 6.35
CA THR A 252 15.00 -25.09 7.13
C THR A 252 15.56 -25.28 8.53
N LEU A 253 14.70 -25.14 9.54
CA LEU A 253 15.03 -25.45 10.92
C LEU A 253 14.38 -26.77 11.32
N HIS A 254 15.21 -27.74 11.70
CA HIS A 254 14.74 -29.01 12.22
C HIS A 254 14.38 -28.92 13.70
N LEU A 255 13.24 -29.49 14.03
CA LEU A 255 12.68 -29.59 15.35
C LEU A 255 12.72 -31.02 15.86
N PRO A 256 12.61 -31.21 17.18
CA PRO A 256 12.53 -32.54 17.80
C PRO A 256 11.16 -33.25 17.65
N SER A 257 10.15 -32.58 17.09
CA SER A 257 8.83 -33.12 16.76
C SER A 257 8.11 -32.20 15.77
N GLU A 258 6.97 -32.65 15.27
CA GLU A 258 6.06 -31.97 14.36
C GLU A 258 5.53 -30.67 15.00
N PRO A 259 5.83 -29.50 14.41
CA PRO A 259 5.30 -28.23 14.87
C PRO A 259 3.85 -28.03 14.45
N TYR A 260 3.02 -27.49 15.34
CA TYR A 260 1.65 -27.13 14.99
C TYR A 260 1.44 -25.62 14.84
N GLY A 261 1.76 -24.83 15.87
CA GLY A 261 1.57 -23.38 15.86
C GLY A 261 2.89 -22.66 16.07
N ILE A 262 3.03 -21.47 15.50
CA ILE A 262 4.19 -20.58 15.68
C ILE A 262 3.75 -19.15 15.97
N SER A 263 4.42 -18.50 16.90
CA SER A 263 4.20 -17.08 17.17
C SER A 263 5.50 -16.36 17.48
N ILE A 264 5.65 -15.13 16.97
CA ILE A 264 6.82 -14.27 17.21
C ILE A 264 6.62 -13.49 18.51
N LEU A 265 7.56 -13.64 19.44
CA LEU A 265 7.55 -12.88 20.68
C LEU A 265 7.93 -11.42 20.40
N THR A 266 6.95 -10.51 20.53
CA THR A 266 7.09 -9.11 20.14
C THR A 266 8.27 -8.41 20.83
N GLY A 267 9.06 -7.65 20.06
CA GLY A 267 10.21 -6.90 20.58
C GLY A 267 11.45 -7.76 20.86
N THR A 268 11.45 -9.02 20.42
CA THR A 268 12.58 -9.95 20.55
C THR A 268 12.89 -10.62 19.21
N ASP A 269 14.05 -11.25 19.12
CA ASP A 269 14.50 -12.15 18.06
C ASP A 269 14.05 -13.60 18.27
N LYS A 270 12.93 -13.80 18.99
CA LYS A 270 12.48 -15.13 19.40
C LYS A 270 11.10 -15.47 18.83
N ALA A 271 10.97 -16.71 18.35
CA ALA A 271 9.70 -17.36 18.07
C ALA A 271 9.44 -18.46 19.10
N VAL A 272 8.17 -18.79 19.28
CA VAL A 272 7.72 -19.89 20.13
C VAL A 272 6.83 -20.80 19.31
N VAL A 273 7.07 -22.11 19.42
CA VAL A 273 6.41 -23.12 18.60
C VAL A 273 5.82 -24.21 19.49
N THR A 274 4.59 -24.62 19.23
CA THR A 274 3.95 -25.74 19.93
C THR A 274 4.37 -27.07 19.30
N LEU A 275 4.82 -28.01 20.13
CA LEU A 275 5.10 -29.39 19.74
C LEU A 275 4.12 -30.33 20.50
N PRO A 276 2.91 -30.58 19.96
CA PRO A 276 1.82 -31.24 20.69
C PRO A 276 2.22 -32.64 21.21
N HIS A 277 2.93 -33.41 20.40
CA HIS A 277 3.35 -34.79 20.70
C HIS A 277 4.49 -34.89 21.72
N LYS A 278 5.22 -33.79 21.97
CA LYS A 278 6.27 -33.74 23.00
C LYS A 278 5.84 -32.98 24.26
N SER A 279 4.62 -32.46 24.28
CA SER A 279 4.04 -31.80 25.45
C SER A 279 4.74 -30.50 25.88
N TYR A 280 5.39 -29.78 24.97
CA TYR A 280 6.09 -28.53 25.29
C TYR A 280 5.97 -27.50 24.17
N VAL A 281 6.32 -26.27 24.53
CA VAL A 281 6.64 -25.21 23.58
C VAL A 281 8.16 -25.07 23.44
N GLN A 282 8.64 -24.90 22.21
CA GLN A 282 10.03 -24.70 21.85
C GLN A 282 10.28 -23.25 21.51
N PHE A 283 11.30 -22.63 22.13
CA PHE A 283 11.76 -21.30 21.76
C PHE A 283 12.82 -21.43 20.67
N ILE A 284 12.75 -20.53 19.71
CA ILE A 284 13.63 -20.49 18.55
C ILE A 284 14.20 -19.09 18.46
N ASN A 285 15.52 -18.97 18.38
CA ASN A 285 16.16 -17.73 17.97
C ASN A 285 15.99 -17.58 16.45
N THR A 286 15.26 -16.58 15.99
CA THR A 286 14.95 -16.38 14.57
C THR A 286 16.10 -15.76 13.78
N GLU A 287 17.02 -15.06 14.46
CA GLU A 287 18.19 -14.46 13.82
C GLU A 287 19.19 -15.54 13.37
N HIS A 288 19.48 -16.48 14.27
CA HIS A 288 20.46 -17.54 14.07
C HIS A 288 19.84 -18.90 13.70
N LEU A 289 18.51 -19.01 13.73
CA LEU A 289 17.75 -20.24 13.49
C LEU A 289 18.25 -21.39 14.35
N LYS A 290 18.28 -21.14 15.66
CA LYS A 290 18.72 -22.11 16.67
C LYS A 290 17.62 -22.35 17.70
N LEU A 291 17.51 -23.60 18.13
CA LEU A 291 16.69 -23.95 19.27
C LEU A 291 17.31 -23.34 20.53
N ASP A 292 16.48 -22.70 21.34
CA ASP A 292 16.87 -22.08 22.61
C ASP A 292 16.40 -22.97 23.77
N LYS A 293 15.33 -22.57 24.47
CA LYS A 293 14.78 -23.30 25.63
C LYS A 293 13.44 -23.97 25.31
N THR A 294 13.06 -24.93 26.14
CA THR A 294 11.74 -25.58 26.10
C THR A 294 10.97 -25.33 27.40
N ILE A 295 9.64 -25.26 27.31
CA ILE A 295 8.75 -25.17 28.47
C ILE A 295 7.66 -26.23 28.35
N ARG A 296 7.60 -27.13 29.33
CA ARG A 296 6.60 -28.20 29.35
C ARG A 296 5.22 -27.61 29.66
N VAL A 297 4.27 -27.85 28.76
CA VAL A 297 2.90 -27.33 28.86
C VAL A 297 1.85 -28.44 29.02
N GLY A 298 2.23 -29.71 28.91
CA GLY A 298 1.31 -30.84 28.92
C GLY A 298 0.98 -31.32 27.50
N GLU A 299 0.19 -32.37 27.36
CA GLU A 299 -0.09 -32.98 26.05
C GLU A 299 -1.16 -32.21 25.25
N GLY A 300 -1.04 -32.24 23.92
CA GLY A 300 -2.11 -31.83 23.01
C GLY A 300 -2.32 -30.33 22.88
N TRP A 301 -1.28 -29.50 23.00
CA TRP A 301 -1.37 -28.06 22.78
C TRP A 301 -1.05 -27.70 21.34
N TYR A 302 -1.97 -27.02 20.68
CA TYR A 302 -1.93 -26.81 19.24
C TYR A 302 -1.80 -25.32 18.93
N GLY A 303 -2.82 -24.53 19.27
CA GLY A 303 -2.82 -23.09 19.03
C GLY A 303 -1.84 -22.37 19.93
N ILE A 304 -1.16 -21.36 19.38
CA ILE A 304 -0.27 -20.48 20.12
C ILE A 304 -0.41 -19.04 19.64
N THR A 305 -0.34 -18.11 20.58
CA THR A 305 -0.16 -16.70 20.29
C THR A 305 0.67 -16.06 21.38
N THR A 306 1.28 -14.92 21.08
CA THR A 306 2.03 -14.15 22.06
C THR A 306 1.50 -12.73 22.14
N THR A 307 1.52 -12.16 23.33
CA THR A 307 1.10 -10.78 23.57
C THR A 307 1.91 -10.16 24.70
N GLY A 308 2.74 -9.18 24.35
CA GLY A 308 3.70 -8.58 25.28
C GLY A 308 4.60 -9.63 25.93
N ASP A 309 4.39 -9.84 27.23
CA ASP A 309 5.20 -10.74 28.05
C ASP A 309 4.61 -12.13 28.23
N TYR A 310 3.49 -12.40 27.55
CA TYR A 310 2.71 -13.61 27.72
C TYR A 310 2.69 -14.46 26.46
N ILE A 311 2.67 -15.76 26.68
CA ILE A 311 2.46 -16.80 25.68
C ILE A 311 1.15 -17.47 26.04
N VAL A 312 0.22 -17.49 25.10
CA VAL A 312 -1.07 -18.14 25.28
C VAL A 312 -1.07 -19.36 24.38
N VAL A 313 -1.28 -20.53 24.99
CA VAL A 313 -1.45 -21.79 24.26
C VAL A 313 -2.85 -22.32 24.48
N SER A 314 -3.40 -22.98 23.48
CA SER A 314 -4.73 -23.57 23.55
C SER A 314 -4.76 -25.02 23.06
N ASN A 315 -5.66 -25.79 23.66
CA ASN A 315 -6.11 -27.07 23.15
C ASN A 315 -7.65 -27.06 23.05
N THR A 316 -8.25 -28.22 22.80
CA THR A 316 -9.70 -28.35 22.64
C THR A 316 -10.51 -28.18 23.94
N LYS A 317 -9.85 -28.15 25.10
CA LYS A 317 -10.48 -28.14 26.42
C LYS A 317 -10.13 -26.94 27.28
N GLU A 318 -8.98 -26.33 27.07
CA GLU A 318 -8.45 -25.27 27.93
C GLU A 318 -7.45 -24.36 27.21
N ILE A 319 -7.24 -23.18 27.80
CA ILE A 319 -6.26 -22.18 27.42
C ILE A 319 -5.30 -21.98 28.59
N ARG A 320 -3.98 -22.02 28.34
CA ARG A 320 -2.96 -21.68 29.35
C ARG A 320 -2.25 -20.41 28.99
N ILE A 321 -2.00 -19.60 30.01
CA ILE A 321 -1.25 -18.36 29.91
C ILE A 321 0.08 -18.55 30.63
N LEU A 322 1.18 -18.38 29.90
CA LEU A 322 2.54 -18.47 30.41
C LEU A 322 3.22 -17.12 30.34
N LYS A 323 4.13 -16.83 31.27
CA LYS A 323 5.11 -15.76 31.04
C LYS A 323 6.14 -16.21 30.01
N LYS A 324 6.77 -15.26 29.33
CA LYS A 324 7.96 -15.45 28.47
C LYS A 324 9.10 -16.23 29.15
N MET A 325 9.16 -16.25 30.48
CA MET A 325 10.12 -17.05 31.24
C MET A 325 9.75 -18.54 31.36
N GLY A 326 8.48 -18.90 31.18
CA GLY A 326 7.97 -20.28 31.25
C GLY A 326 7.10 -20.60 32.45
N GLU A 327 6.90 -19.64 33.34
CA GLU A 327 5.97 -19.76 34.46
C GLU A 327 4.52 -19.78 33.93
N ILE A 328 3.76 -20.82 34.28
CA ILE A 328 2.32 -20.90 34.00
C ILE A 328 1.60 -20.01 35.01
N LEU A 329 0.84 -19.03 34.53
CA LEU A 329 0.11 -18.07 35.36
C LEU A 329 -1.32 -18.49 35.66
N GLY A 330 -1.94 -19.20 34.72
CA GLY A 330 -3.32 -19.58 34.84
C GLY A 330 -3.77 -20.50 33.72
N THR A 331 -4.84 -21.23 34.01
CA THR A 331 -5.55 -22.08 33.06
C THR A 331 -7.00 -21.63 33.04
N LEU A 332 -7.54 -21.40 31.85
CA LEU A 332 -8.95 -21.13 31.60
C LEU A 332 -9.54 -22.38 30.97
N GLN A 333 -10.62 -22.91 31.54
CA GLN A 333 -11.34 -24.08 31.04
C GLN A 333 -12.60 -23.65 30.29
#